data_AF-N1ZT18-F1
#
_entry.id   AF-N1ZT18-F1
#
_cell.length_a   1.000
_cell.length_b   1.000
_cell.length_c   1.000
_cell.angle_alpha   90.00
_cell.angle_beta   90.00
_cell.angle_gamma   90.00
#
_symmetry.space_group_name_H-M   'P 1'
#
loop_
_entity.id
_entity.type
_entity.pdbx_description
1 polymer ?
#
loop_
_entity_poly.entity_id
_entity_poly.type
_entity_poly.pdbx_seq_one_letter_code
_entity_poly.pdbx_strand_id
1 'polypeptide(L)'
;MKKGMKVMAKKRSCRRTVNENRIHDKAVKMRKMTDAQLVHYVEDRVEKARSEGFHQGKVKASAPKVSISSVLDEIEAIKGIGEAKLREIGAVLKKRLEGDGCA
;
A
#
# COMPACT_ATOMS: atom_id res chain seq x y z
N MET A 1 25.01 27.53 -60.67
CA MET A 1 24.68 27.87 -59.26
C MET A 1 23.56 26.94 -58.77
N LYS A 2 23.57 26.61 -57.48
CA LYS A 2 23.07 25.37 -56.87
C LYS A 2 21.56 25.12 -57.04
N LYS A 3 21.16 23.93 -57.54
CA LYS A 3 19.78 23.43 -57.45
C LYS A 3 19.49 23.11 -55.98
N GLY A 4 18.70 23.98 -55.33
CA GLY A 4 18.26 23.80 -53.95
C GLY A 4 17.34 22.59 -53.83
N MET A 5 17.83 21.53 -53.19
CA MET A 5 17.06 20.36 -52.81
C MET A 5 16.03 20.79 -51.76
N LYS A 6 14.74 20.83 -52.14
CA LYS A 6 13.65 21.10 -51.19
C LYS A 6 13.64 19.97 -50.15
N VAL A 7 14.02 20.30 -48.92
CA VAL A 7 13.91 19.38 -47.77
C VAL A 7 12.42 19.13 -47.57
N MET A 8 11.94 17.96 -47.97
CA MET A 8 10.58 17.52 -47.68
C MET A 8 10.42 17.55 -46.17
N ALA A 9 9.62 18.49 -45.66
CA ALA A 9 9.28 18.55 -44.24
C ALA A 9 8.80 17.16 -43.84
N LYS A 10 9.56 16.47 -42.98
CA LYS A 10 9.26 15.12 -42.52
C LYS A 10 7.86 15.18 -41.94
N LYS A 11 6.87 14.58 -42.63
CA LYS A 11 5.48 14.51 -42.15
C LYS A 11 5.58 14.07 -40.71
N ARG A 12 5.11 14.90 -39.76
CA ARG A 12 5.06 14.51 -38.35
C ARG A 12 4.36 13.17 -38.35
N SER A 13 5.08 12.13 -37.95
CA SER A 13 4.55 10.79 -37.91
C SER A 13 3.27 10.86 -37.09
N CYS A 14 2.10 10.72 -37.71
CA CYS A 14 0.79 10.63 -37.05
C CYS A 14 0.68 9.38 -36.14
N ARG A 15 1.80 8.76 -35.79
CA ARG A 15 1.85 7.73 -34.76
C ARG A 15 1.69 8.42 -33.42
N ARG A 16 0.50 8.24 -32.86
CA ARG A 16 0.26 8.35 -31.43
C ARG A 16 1.39 7.65 -30.68
N THR A 17 1.96 8.35 -29.71
CA THR A 17 2.88 7.82 -28.73
C THR A 17 2.25 6.64 -27.98
N VAL A 18 3.07 5.82 -27.34
CA VAL A 18 2.59 4.68 -26.54
C VAL A 18 1.58 5.14 -25.48
N ASN A 19 1.79 6.31 -24.88
CA ASN A 19 0.86 6.87 -23.89
C ASN A 19 -0.49 7.28 -24.52
N GLU A 20 -0.47 7.94 -25.67
CA GLU A 20 -1.69 8.32 -26.40
C GLU A 20 -2.50 7.11 -26.84
N ASN A 21 -1.82 6.01 -27.24
CA ASN A 21 -2.50 4.75 -27.54
C ASN A 21 -3.17 4.14 -26.31
N ARG A 22 -2.49 4.15 -25.15
CA ARG A 22 -3.09 3.65 -23.90
C ARG A 22 -4.33 4.42 -23.48
N ILE A 23 -4.31 5.75 -23.65
CA ILE A 23 -5.47 6.61 -23.34
C ILE A 23 -6.60 6.34 -24.35
N HIS A 24 -6.27 6.24 -25.64
CA HIS A 24 -7.23 5.93 -26.69
C HIS A 24 -7.91 4.58 -26.47
N ASP A 25 -7.14 3.52 -26.18
CA ASP A 25 -7.68 2.18 -25.98
C ASP A 25 -8.59 2.11 -24.75
N LYS A 26 -8.23 2.82 -23.68
CA LYS A 26 -9.12 2.96 -22.51
C LYS A 26 -10.41 3.68 -22.89
N ALA A 27 -10.34 4.79 -23.62
CA ALA A 27 -11.52 5.53 -24.04
C ALA A 27 -12.42 4.73 -24.98
N VAL A 28 -11.84 3.96 -25.90
CA VAL A 28 -12.57 3.06 -26.80
C VAL A 28 -13.28 1.97 -26.00
N LYS A 29 -12.62 1.37 -25.00
CA LYS A 29 -13.24 0.38 -24.11
C LYS A 29 -14.40 0.99 -23.32
N MET A 30 -14.24 2.18 -22.73
CA MET A 30 -15.31 2.86 -22.00
C MET A 30 -16.54 3.13 -22.87
N ARG A 31 -16.35 3.56 -24.13
CA ARG A 31 -17.45 3.82 -25.07
C ARG A 31 -18.17 2.56 -25.58
N LYS A 32 -17.50 1.40 -25.48
CA LYS A 32 -18.05 0.10 -25.92
C LYS A 32 -18.74 -0.68 -24.81
N MET A 33 -18.52 -0.30 -23.55
CA MET A 33 -19.23 -0.92 -22.42
C MET A 33 -20.66 -0.39 -22.35
N THR A 34 -21.56 -1.26 -21.90
CA THR A 34 -22.96 -0.89 -21.63
C THR A 34 -23.06 -0.16 -20.29
N ASP A 35 -24.11 0.65 -20.11
CA ASP A 35 -24.33 1.40 -18.87
C ASP A 35 -24.34 0.50 -17.63
N ALA A 36 -24.95 -0.69 -17.71
CA ALA A 36 -24.94 -1.67 -16.62
C ALA A 36 -23.51 -2.15 -16.26
N GLN A 37 -22.67 -2.42 -17.26
CA GLN A 37 -21.27 -2.83 -17.04
C GLN A 37 -20.43 -1.68 -16.45
N LEU A 38 -20.71 -0.44 -16.85
CA LEU A 38 -20.05 0.74 -16.29
C LEU A 38 -20.42 0.93 -14.82
N VAL A 39 -21.71 0.79 -14.48
CA VAL A 39 -22.21 0.89 -13.10
C VAL A 39 -21.56 -0.17 -12.22
N HIS A 40 -21.60 -1.45 -12.63
CA HIS A 40 -20.95 -2.53 -11.90
C HIS A 40 -19.44 -2.32 -11.74
N TYR A 41 -18.76 -1.85 -12.78
CA TYR A 41 -17.32 -1.57 -12.69
C TYR A 41 -17.00 -0.49 -11.63
N VAL A 42 -17.87 0.50 -11.45
CA VAL A 42 -17.70 1.55 -10.43
C VAL A 42 -18.05 1.02 -9.04
N GLU A 43 -19.15 0.27 -8.92
CA GLU A 43 -19.60 -0.33 -7.66
C GLU A 43 -18.56 -1.30 -7.10
N ASP A 44 -18.04 -2.23 -7.92
CA ASP A 44 -16.98 -3.17 -7.55
C ASP A 44 -15.72 -2.44 -7.04
N ARG A 45 -15.39 -1.28 -7.61
CA ARG A 45 -14.22 -0.50 -7.20
C ARG A 45 -14.43 0.19 -5.86
N VAL A 46 -15.64 0.69 -5.61
CA VAL A 46 -16.03 1.30 -4.33
C VAL A 46 -16.12 0.22 -3.24
N GLU A 47 -16.68 -0.93 -3.56
CA GLU A 47 -16.80 -2.07 -2.64
C GLU A 47 -15.44 -2.70 -2.33
N LYS A 48 -14.54 -2.80 -3.31
CA LYS A 48 -13.14 -3.17 -3.06
C LYS A 48 -12.43 -2.16 -2.17
N ALA A 49 -12.55 -0.86 -2.42
CA ALA A 49 -11.94 0.15 -1.54
C ALA A 49 -12.49 0.10 -0.10
N ARG A 50 -13.79 -0.18 0.07
CA ARG A 50 -14.43 -0.35 1.39
C ARG A 50 -14.00 -1.64 2.08
N SER A 51 -13.97 -2.76 1.38
CA SER A 51 -13.60 -4.07 1.95
C SER A 51 -12.09 -4.20 2.20
N GLU A 52 -11.23 -3.67 1.32
CA GLU A 52 -9.77 -3.63 1.51
C GLU A 52 -9.38 -2.66 2.64
N GLY A 53 -10.04 -1.50 2.73
CA GLY A 53 -9.84 -0.55 3.84
C GLY A 53 -10.26 -1.14 5.19
N PHE A 54 -11.37 -1.89 5.23
CA PHE A 54 -11.87 -2.53 6.45
C PHE A 54 -10.99 -3.71 6.90
N HIS A 55 -10.50 -4.54 5.98
CA HIS A 55 -9.58 -5.64 6.32
C HIS A 55 -8.21 -5.13 6.77
N GLN A 56 -7.65 -4.07 6.14
CA GLN A 56 -6.43 -3.42 6.63
C GLN A 56 -6.63 -2.81 8.03
N GLY A 57 -7.83 -2.28 8.32
CA GLY A 57 -8.20 -1.82 9.65
C GLY A 57 -8.17 -2.95 10.69
N LYS A 58 -8.76 -4.12 10.41
CA LYS A 58 -8.69 -5.29 11.31
C LYS A 58 -7.28 -5.83 11.48
N VAL A 59 -6.48 -5.88 10.41
CA VAL A 59 -5.08 -6.34 10.47
C VAL A 59 -4.20 -5.37 11.27
N LYS A 60 -4.45 -4.06 11.22
CA LYS A 60 -3.73 -3.06 12.01
C LYS A 60 -4.24 -2.91 13.45
N ALA A 61 -5.54 -3.11 13.69
CA ALA A 61 -6.12 -3.15 15.04
C ALA A 61 -5.78 -4.43 15.80
N SER A 62 -5.53 -5.53 15.07
CA SER A 62 -4.92 -6.76 15.55
C SER A 62 -3.40 -6.71 15.34
N ALA A 63 -2.74 -5.63 15.79
CA ALA A 63 -1.31 -5.72 16.05
C ALA A 63 -1.06 -6.97 16.93
N PRO A 64 0.02 -7.74 16.69
CA PRO A 64 0.32 -8.90 17.53
C PRO A 64 0.37 -8.43 18.97
N LYS A 65 -0.56 -8.91 19.81
CA LYS A 65 -0.53 -8.69 21.25
C LYS A 65 0.64 -9.49 21.79
N VAL A 66 1.84 -8.93 21.68
CA VAL A 66 3.04 -9.46 22.33
C VAL A 66 2.80 -9.34 23.83
N SER A 67 2.74 -10.47 24.51
CA SER A 67 2.56 -10.50 25.96
C SER A 67 3.90 -10.22 26.64
N ILE A 68 3.87 -9.55 27.80
CA ILE A 68 5.09 -9.27 28.57
C ILE A 68 5.80 -10.59 28.93
N SER A 69 5.02 -11.64 29.24
CA SER A 69 5.51 -12.96 29.58
C SER A 69 6.38 -13.56 28.48
N SER A 70 5.93 -13.55 27.21
CA SER A 70 6.68 -14.17 26.12
C SER A 70 8.03 -13.50 25.89
N VAL A 71 8.08 -12.17 26.06
CA VAL A 71 9.33 -11.39 25.93
C VAL A 71 10.31 -11.71 27.06
N LEU A 72 9.82 -11.92 28.29
CA LEU A 72 10.68 -12.26 29.42
C LEU A 72 11.26 -13.68 29.28
N ASP A 73 10.46 -14.65 28.82
CA ASP A 73 10.91 -16.02 28.58
C ASP A 73 12.03 -16.08 27.51
N GLU A 74 11.89 -15.30 26.43
CA GLU A 74 12.92 -15.18 25.39
C GLU A 74 14.22 -14.55 25.92
N ILE A 75 14.11 -13.57 26.82
CA ILE A 75 15.26 -12.88 27.42
C ILE A 75 15.95 -13.77 28.46
N GLU A 76 15.20 -14.55 29.23
CA GLU A 76 15.75 -15.49 30.21
C GLU A 76 16.62 -16.58 29.55
N ALA A 77 16.28 -16.99 28.33
CA ALA A 77 17.08 -17.95 27.56
C ALA A 77 18.47 -17.42 27.15
N ILE A 78 18.74 -16.12 27.27
CA ILE A 78 20.03 -15.51 26.93
C ILE A 78 21.03 -15.75 28.06
N LYS A 79 22.12 -16.46 27.72
CA LYS A 79 23.22 -16.72 28.66
C LYS A 79 23.80 -15.42 29.21
N GLY A 80 23.80 -15.29 30.54
CA GLY A 80 24.34 -14.13 31.26
C GLY A 80 23.29 -13.12 31.74
N ILE A 81 22.01 -13.34 31.40
CA ILE A 81 20.91 -12.58 32.02
C ILE A 81 20.46 -13.33 33.27
N GLY A 82 20.54 -12.66 34.41
CA GLY A 82 20.09 -13.17 35.69
C GLY A 82 18.76 -12.55 36.13
N GLU A 83 18.14 -13.15 37.15
CA GLU A 83 16.82 -12.78 37.67
C GLU A 83 16.71 -11.29 38.04
N ALA A 84 17.77 -10.71 38.62
CA ALA A 84 17.79 -9.31 39.01
C ALA A 84 17.60 -8.36 37.81
N LYS A 85 18.26 -8.66 36.68
CA LYS A 85 18.15 -7.88 35.44
C LYS A 85 16.81 -8.12 34.75
N LEU A 86 16.30 -9.35 34.80
CA LEU A 86 14.99 -9.70 34.25
C LEU A 86 13.84 -8.95 34.95
N ARG A 87 13.92 -8.79 36.28
CA ARG A 87 12.96 -7.99 37.07
C ARG A 87 12.97 -6.51 36.70
N GLU A 88 14.14 -5.91 36.49
CA GLU A 88 14.26 -4.51 36.02
C GLU A 88 13.64 -4.33 34.64
N ILE A 89 13.90 -5.26 33.71
CA ILE A 89 13.32 -5.25 32.36
C ILE A 89 11.79 -5.37 32.43
N GLY A 90 11.28 -6.29 33.25
CA GLY A 90 9.84 -6.46 33.48
C GLY A 90 9.18 -5.18 34.00
N ALA A 91 9.82 -4.47 34.93
CA ALA A 91 9.32 -3.20 35.46
C ALA A 91 9.25 -2.09 34.39
N VAL A 92 10.28 -2.00 33.53
CA VAL A 92 10.32 -1.03 32.42
C VAL A 92 9.22 -1.33 31.38
N LEU A 93 9.06 -2.60 31.01
CA LEU A 93 8.03 -3.04 30.07
C LEU A 93 6.63 -2.77 30.61
N LYS A 94 6.39 -3.10 31.89
CA LYS A 94 5.12 -2.84 32.57
C LYS A 94 4.78 -1.34 32.56
N LYS A 95 5.72 -0.48 32.95
CA LYS A 95 5.56 0.98 32.93
C LYS A 95 5.24 1.52 31.54
N ARG A 96 5.83 0.94 30.49
CA ARG A 96 5.67 1.44 29.11
C ARG A 96 4.38 0.95 28.45
N LEU A 97 3.89 -0.24 28.83
CA LEU A 97 2.72 -0.87 28.24
C LEU A 97 1.42 -0.61 29.01
N GLU A 98 1.48 -0.43 30.33
CA GLU A 98 0.29 -0.08 31.12
C GLU A 98 -0.10 1.40 30.97
N GLY A 99 0.80 2.23 30.44
CA GLY A 99 0.57 3.66 30.23
C GLY A 99 0.40 4.40 31.56
N ASP A 100 1.00 5.58 31.68
CA ASP A 100 0.46 6.55 32.62
C ASP A 100 -0.97 6.87 32.13
N GLY A 101 -1.96 6.22 32.74
CA GLY A 101 -3.37 6.47 32.51
C GLY A 101 -3.70 7.90 32.92
N CYS A 102 -3.55 8.83 31.99
CA CYS A 102 -4.12 10.16 32.06
C CYS A 102 -5.15 10.25 30.93
N ALA A 103 -6.38 9.90 31.28
CA ALA A 103 -7.60 10.34 30.61
C ALA A 103 -8.29 11.35 31.54
#